data_AF-A0AAE0D486-F1
#
_entry.id   AF-A0AAE0D486-F1
#
_cell.length_a   1.000
_cell.length_b   1.000
_cell.length_c   1.000
_cell.angle_alpha   90.00
_cell.angle_beta   90.00
_cell.angle_gamma   90.00
#
_symmetry.space_group_name_H-M   'P 1'
#
loop_
_entity.id
_entity.type
_entity.pdbx_description
1 polymer ?
#
loop_
_entity_poly.entity_id
_entity_poly.type
_entity_poly.pdbx_seq_one_letter_code
_entity_poly.pdbx_strand_id
1 'polypeptide(L)'
;MARRKKSNYIDAIFDVCAGKLLFTGKIIDVRRCVGGGYTMGSVLLAPLADEEHDSEARTSSNSDRHMLIPFQNEYLYAALTDSEGSDKDQDVICTVPDLISILGQDGEAIGSQDLRYGLRVNVIGLPAHPLWKTEKGMLVGGPKAFGLEMPFVGVGEYTEPRSVIEEFAA
;
A
#
# COMPACT_ATOMS: atom_id res chain seq x y z
N MET A 1 1.82 -14.03 -15.26
CA MET A 1 0.89 -15.08 -15.74
C MET A 1 -0.60 -14.71 -15.61
N ALA A 2 -1.00 -13.78 -14.72
CA ALA A 2 -2.40 -13.37 -14.51
C ALA A 2 -3.06 -12.66 -15.72
N ARG A 3 -2.34 -11.78 -16.42
CA ARG A 3 -2.85 -11.00 -17.58
C ARG A 3 -3.38 -11.87 -18.73
N ARG A 4 -2.93 -13.13 -18.84
CA ARG A 4 -3.41 -14.11 -19.84
C ARG A 4 -4.64 -14.90 -19.40
N LYS A 5 -4.99 -14.92 -18.11
CA LYS A 5 -6.04 -15.78 -17.55
C LYS A 5 -7.29 -15.03 -17.07
N LYS A 6 -7.35 -13.69 -17.16
CA LYS A 6 -8.41 -12.85 -16.55
C LYS A 6 -8.63 -13.17 -15.05
N SER A 7 -7.60 -13.67 -14.36
CA SER A 7 -7.64 -13.86 -12.92
C SER A 7 -7.38 -12.52 -12.23
N ASN A 8 -7.99 -12.29 -11.07
CA ASN A 8 -7.71 -11.14 -10.22
C ASN A 8 -6.19 -11.06 -9.97
N TYR A 9 -5.57 -9.94 -10.37
CA TYR A 9 -4.12 -9.76 -10.30
C TYR A 9 -3.62 -9.68 -8.86
N ILE A 10 -4.47 -9.23 -7.93
CA ILE A 10 -4.15 -9.18 -6.50
C ILE A 10 -3.94 -10.59 -5.96
N ASP A 11 -4.87 -11.51 -6.28
CA ASP A 11 -4.76 -12.91 -5.88
C ASP A 11 -3.50 -13.55 -6.47
N ALA A 12 -3.18 -13.25 -7.73
CA ALA A 12 -1.97 -13.75 -8.36
C ALA A 12 -0.66 -13.17 -7.76
N ILE A 13 -0.70 -11.97 -7.18
CA ILE A 13 0.43 -11.43 -6.41
C ILE A 13 0.55 -12.21 -5.09
N PHE A 14 -0.57 -12.42 -4.40
CA PHE A 14 -0.60 -13.10 -3.11
C PHE A 14 -0.32 -14.61 -3.20
N ASP A 15 -0.51 -15.22 -4.37
CA ASP A 15 -0.06 -16.59 -4.67
C ASP A 15 1.47 -16.73 -4.68
N VAL A 16 2.21 -15.65 -4.92
CA VAL A 16 3.68 -15.64 -5.04
C VAL A 16 4.36 -15.13 -3.79
N CYS A 17 3.79 -14.11 -3.14
CA CYS A 17 4.32 -13.55 -1.90
C CYS A 17 3.20 -13.26 -0.89
N ALA A 18 3.51 -13.35 0.40
CA ALA A 18 2.56 -12.96 1.43
C ALA A 18 2.16 -11.48 1.26
N GLY A 19 0.88 -11.17 1.45
CA GLY A 19 0.38 -9.81 1.32
C GLY A 19 -1.06 -9.66 1.79
N LYS A 20 -1.48 -8.41 1.92
CA LYS A 20 -2.84 -8.06 2.35
C LYS A 20 -3.36 -6.90 1.52
N LEU A 21 -4.59 -7.03 1.03
CA LEU A 21 -5.33 -5.89 0.47
C LEU A 21 -5.73 -4.96 1.60
N LEU A 22 -5.25 -3.72 1.56
CA LEU A 22 -5.48 -2.70 2.57
C LEU A 22 -6.68 -1.81 2.21
N PHE A 23 -6.84 -1.48 0.93
CA PHE A 23 -7.91 -0.61 0.44
C PHE A 23 -8.13 -0.77 -1.05
N THR A 24 -9.36 -0.56 -1.50
CA THR A 24 -9.72 -0.40 -2.91
C THR A 24 -10.48 0.90 -3.04
N GLY A 25 -10.03 1.79 -3.91
CA GLY A 25 -10.56 3.14 -3.94
C GLY A 25 -10.13 3.96 -5.14
N LYS A 26 -10.52 5.23 -5.11
CA LYS A 26 -10.17 6.23 -6.11
C LYS A 26 -9.38 7.36 -5.47
N ILE A 27 -8.31 7.78 -6.13
CA ILE A 27 -7.51 8.92 -5.68
C ILE A 27 -8.34 10.21 -5.82
N ILE A 28 -8.55 10.91 -4.71
CA ILE A 28 -9.31 12.16 -4.65
C ILE A 28 -8.47 13.38 -4.26
N ASP A 29 -7.26 13.19 -3.74
CA ASP A 29 -6.32 14.30 -3.52
C ASP A 29 -4.89 13.77 -3.62
N VAL A 30 -4.00 14.58 -4.20
CA VAL A 30 -2.56 14.30 -4.24
C VAL A 30 -1.82 15.60 -3.95
N ARG A 31 -1.18 15.67 -2.79
CA ARG A 31 -0.36 16.80 -2.38
C ARG A 31 1.10 16.42 -2.53
N ARG A 32 1.88 17.27 -3.20
CA ARG A 32 3.32 17.07 -3.42
C ARG A 32 4.09 18.34 -3.11
N CYS A 33 5.19 18.17 -2.41
CA CYS A 33 6.20 19.18 -2.20
C CYS A 33 7.56 18.57 -2.53
N VAL A 34 8.32 19.23 -3.40
CA VAL A 34 9.71 18.85 -3.67
C VAL A 34 10.59 19.77 -2.82
N GLY A 35 11.32 19.18 -1.88
CA GLY A 35 12.16 19.93 -0.95
C GLY A 35 13.35 19.08 -0.48
N GLY A 36 14.53 19.69 -0.38
CA GLY A 36 15.72 19.03 0.16
C GLY A 36 16.20 17.80 -0.61
N GLY A 37 15.81 17.63 -1.88
CA GLY A 37 16.14 16.46 -2.71
C GLY A 37 15.14 15.30 -2.61
N TYR A 38 14.05 15.44 -1.87
CA TYR A 38 13.01 14.43 -1.72
C TYR A 38 11.69 14.90 -2.33
N THR A 39 10.91 13.94 -2.86
CA THR A 39 9.50 14.17 -3.19
C THR A 39 8.68 13.71 -2.00
N MET A 40 8.14 14.67 -1.25
CA MET A 40 7.31 14.42 -0.08
C MET A 40 5.87 14.80 -0.36
N GLY A 41 4.94 14.11 0.27
CA GLY A 41 3.54 14.40 0.02
C GLY A 41 2.60 13.42 0.69
N SER A 42 1.33 13.51 0.27
CA SER A 42 0.31 12.56 0.67
C SER A 42 -0.69 12.34 -0.45
N VAL A 43 -1.30 11.16 -0.44
CA VAL A 43 -2.42 10.81 -1.30
C VAL A 43 -3.61 10.44 -0.43
N LEU A 44 -4.79 10.94 -0.81
CA LEU A 44 -6.07 10.62 -0.19
C LEU A 44 -6.92 9.82 -1.17
N LEU A 45 -7.46 8.71 -0.70
CA LEU A 45 -8.29 7.80 -1.47
C LEU A 45 -9.70 7.72 -0.88
N ALA A 46 -10.72 7.86 -1.72
CA ALA A 46 -12.10 7.60 -1.36
C ALA A 46 -12.47 6.14 -1.66
N PRO A 47 -13.40 5.54 -0.89
CA PRO A 47 -13.99 4.26 -1.27
C PRO A 47 -14.69 4.37 -2.63
N LEU A 48 -14.72 3.27 -3.38
CA LEU A 48 -15.48 3.22 -4.64
C LEU A 48 -16.98 3.26 -4.34
N ALA A 49 -17.75 3.99 -5.16
CA ALA A 49 -19.20 3.94 -5.10
C ALA A 49 -19.72 2.55 -5.52
N ASP A 50 -20.93 2.18 -5.07
CA ASP A 50 -21.54 0.87 -5.36
C ASP A 50 -21.59 0.54 -6.87
N GLU A 51 -21.73 1.56 -7.72
CA GLU A 51 -21.77 1.43 -9.19
C GLU A 51 -20.38 1.21 -9.83
N GLU A 52 -19.30 1.47 -9.09
CA GLU A 52 -17.91 1.31 -9.54
C GLU A 52 -17.28 0.00 -9.04
N HIS A 53 -18.02 -0.82 -8.30
CA HIS A 53 -17.59 -2.12 -7.81
C HIS A 53 -17.68 -3.18 -8.92
N ASP A 54 -16.55 -3.71 -9.35
CA ASP A 54 -16.53 -4.95 -10.13
C ASP A 54 -17.03 -6.09 -9.22
N SER A 55 -18.00 -6.88 -9.71
CA SER A 55 -18.84 -7.81 -8.95
C SER A 55 -18.10 -8.98 -8.26
N GLU A 56 -16.77 -9.01 -8.28
CA GLU A 56 -15.92 -10.08 -7.75
C GLU A 56 -14.92 -9.62 -6.67
N ALA A 57 -14.80 -8.32 -6.39
CA ALA A 57 -13.91 -7.83 -5.33
C ALA A 57 -14.54 -8.13 -3.96
N ARG A 58 -13.95 -9.08 -3.23
CA ARG A 58 -14.37 -9.45 -1.87
C ARG A 58 -14.22 -8.25 -0.93
N THR A 59 -15.34 -7.57 -0.72
CA THR A 59 -15.46 -6.39 0.12
C THR A 59 -15.34 -6.79 1.59
N SER A 60 -14.21 -6.46 2.21
CA SER A 60 -14.19 -6.23 3.66
C SER A 60 -14.86 -4.88 3.91
N SER A 61 -16.16 -4.94 4.20
CA SER A 61 -17.00 -3.91 4.82
C SER A 61 -16.95 -2.48 4.25
N ASN A 62 -18.09 -2.02 3.74
CA ASN A 62 -18.44 -0.60 3.57
C ASN A 62 -18.08 0.23 4.81
N SER A 63 -16.87 0.79 4.83
CA SER A 63 -16.57 1.94 5.65
C SER A 63 -16.51 3.13 4.71
N ASP A 64 -17.32 4.16 4.96
CA ASP A 64 -17.21 5.48 4.28
C ASP A 64 -15.87 6.19 4.57
N ARG A 65 -14.95 5.50 5.25
CA ARG A 65 -13.62 5.98 5.58
C ARG A 65 -12.76 6.01 4.33
N HIS A 66 -11.98 7.07 4.25
CA HIS A 66 -10.98 7.28 3.23
C HIS A 66 -9.65 6.69 3.69
N MET A 67 -8.70 6.58 2.78
CA MET A 67 -7.34 6.18 3.11
C MET A 67 -6.36 7.31 2.83
N LEU A 68 -5.58 7.69 3.83
CA LEU A 68 -4.45 8.61 3.69
C LEU A 68 -3.14 7.81 3.65
N ILE A 69 -2.29 8.16 2.69
CA ILE A 69 -0.95 7.57 2.56
C ILE A 69 0.08 8.68 2.35
N PRO A 70 0.83 9.07 3.38
CA PRO A 70 1.97 9.94 3.22
C PRO A 70 3.17 9.22 2.61
N PHE A 71 4.00 9.96 1.89
CA PHE A 71 5.20 9.42 1.25
C PHE A 71 6.38 10.39 1.30
N GLN A 72 7.58 9.81 1.30
CA GLN A 72 8.86 10.48 1.05
C GLN A 72 9.68 9.59 0.11
N ASN A 73 9.55 9.82 -1.20
CA ASN A 73 9.90 8.89 -2.29
C ASN A 73 9.09 7.56 -2.23
N GLU A 74 9.07 6.90 -1.07
CA GLU A 74 8.32 5.68 -0.75
C GLU A 74 7.13 5.97 0.17
N TYR A 75 6.12 5.09 0.15
CA TYR A 75 4.92 5.15 1.00
C TYR A 75 5.25 4.78 2.45
N LEU A 76 4.95 5.66 3.40
CA LEU A 76 5.41 5.54 4.79
C LEU A 76 4.43 4.80 5.70
N TYR A 77 3.15 5.12 5.60
CA TYR A 77 2.09 4.43 6.33
C TYR A 77 0.76 4.57 5.59
N ALA A 78 -0.17 3.68 5.89
CA ALA A 78 -1.55 3.73 5.42
C ALA A 78 -2.47 3.82 6.64
N ALA A 79 -3.34 4.83 6.63
CA ALA A 79 -4.32 5.04 7.69
C ALA A 79 -5.72 5.25 7.12
N LEU A 80 -6.72 4.66 7.76
CA LEU A 80 -8.11 4.99 7.51
C LEU A 80 -8.45 6.30 8.21
N THR A 81 -9.17 7.19 7.55
CA THR A 81 -9.47 8.56 8.02
C THR A 81 -10.81 9.05 7.46
N ASP A 82 -11.20 10.27 7.78
CA ASP A 82 -12.36 10.97 7.21
C ASP A 82 -12.08 11.47 5.76
N SER A 83 -13.10 12.06 5.13
CA SER A 83 -13.00 12.58 3.76
C SER A 83 -12.05 13.77 3.59
N GLU A 84 -11.62 14.40 4.67
CA GLU A 84 -10.68 15.53 4.63
C GLU A 84 -9.23 15.08 4.85
N GLY A 85 -9.02 13.84 5.27
CA GLY A 85 -7.72 13.30 5.60
C GLY A 85 -7.17 13.85 6.93
N SER A 86 -8.04 14.11 7.91
CA SER A 86 -7.62 14.69 9.17
C SER A 86 -6.75 13.75 10.00
N ASP A 87 -5.88 14.31 10.85
CA ASP A 87 -5.01 13.54 11.76
C ASP A 87 -5.73 13.04 13.03
N LYS A 88 -6.93 13.56 13.33
CA LYS A 88 -7.63 13.28 14.60
C LYS A 88 -8.33 11.93 14.63
N ASP A 89 -8.78 11.45 13.48
CA ASP A 89 -9.55 10.21 13.32
C ASP A 89 -8.79 9.16 12.49
N GLN A 90 -7.45 9.17 12.57
CA GLN A 90 -6.61 8.21 11.85
C GLN A 90 -6.52 6.87 12.59
N ASP A 91 -6.84 5.81 11.86
CA ASP A 91 -6.60 4.43 12.28
C ASP A 91 -5.51 3.84 11.38
N VAL A 92 -4.30 3.77 11.91
CA VAL A 92 -3.11 3.32 11.17
C VAL A 92 -3.15 1.80 11.04
N ILE A 93 -3.23 1.32 9.80
CA ILE A 93 -3.39 -0.11 9.49
C ILE A 93 -2.12 -0.77 8.96
N CYS A 94 -1.14 0.03 8.51
CA CYS A 94 0.14 -0.44 7.99
C CYS A 94 1.18 0.67 8.11
N THR A 95 2.41 0.34 8.48
CA THR A 95 3.54 1.26 8.47
C THR A 95 4.78 0.57 7.90
N VAL A 96 5.74 1.37 7.44
CA VAL A 96 7.13 0.90 7.27
C VAL A 96 7.63 0.16 8.54
N PRO A 97 8.47 -0.88 8.40
CA PRO A 97 9.15 -1.32 7.19
C PRO A 97 8.31 -2.21 6.25
N ASP A 98 7.07 -2.57 6.60
CA ASP A 98 6.21 -3.32 5.68
C ASP A 98 5.95 -2.45 4.43
N LEU A 99 6.07 -3.06 3.25
CA LEU A 99 5.99 -2.34 1.98
C LEU A 99 4.53 -2.05 1.66
N ILE A 100 4.21 -0.77 1.47
CA ILE A 100 2.92 -0.33 0.95
C ILE A 100 3.08 -0.10 -0.55
N SER A 101 2.16 -0.62 -1.35
CA SER A 101 2.15 -0.42 -2.80
C SER A 101 0.77 -0.04 -3.29
N ILE A 102 0.71 0.95 -4.18
CA ILE A 102 -0.52 1.38 -4.84
C ILE A 102 -0.50 0.82 -6.26
N LEU A 103 -1.46 -0.05 -6.57
CA LEU A 103 -1.58 -0.72 -7.86
C LEU A 103 -2.67 -0.08 -8.71
N GLY A 104 -2.38 0.15 -9.99
CA GLY A 104 -3.38 0.52 -10.98
C GLY A 104 -4.33 -0.63 -11.32
N GLN A 105 -5.33 -0.36 -12.15
CA GLN A 105 -6.29 -1.37 -12.60
C GLN A 105 -5.67 -2.48 -13.48
N ASP A 106 -4.49 -2.23 -14.04
CA ASP A 106 -3.69 -3.19 -14.79
C ASP A 106 -2.79 -4.06 -13.89
N GLY A 107 -2.76 -3.78 -12.58
CA GLY A 107 -1.91 -4.44 -11.60
C GLY A 107 -0.48 -3.90 -11.54
N GLU A 108 -0.15 -2.85 -12.28
CA GLU A 108 1.16 -2.21 -12.23
C GLU A 108 1.28 -1.28 -11.02
N ALA A 109 2.44 -1.27 -10.36
CA ALA A 109 2.69 -0.40 -9.22
C ALA A 109 2.87 1.05 -9.68
N ILE A 110 2.13 1.95 -9.05
CA ILE A 110 2.17 3.40 -9.31
C ILE A 110 3.13 4.03 -8.31
N GLY A 111 4.23 4.58 -8.83
CA GLY A 111 5.19 5.33 -8.04
C GLY A 111 4.60 6.64 -7.51
N SER A 112 5.15 7.16 -6.41
CA SER A 112 4.72 8.43 -5.79
C SER A 112 4.74 9.62 -6.76
N GLN A 113 5.63 9.59 -7.75
CA GLN A 113 5.73 10.58 -8.84
C GLN A 113 4.59 10.49 -9.87
N ASP A 114 3.98 9.31 -10.04
CA ASP A 114 3.00 9.03 -11.09
C ASP A 114 1.54 9.09 -10.61
N LEU A 115 1.30 9.26 -9.31
CA LEU A 115 -0.07 9.39 -8.77
C LEU A 115 -0.82 10.58 -9.39
N ARG A 116 -2.06 10.34 -9.78
CA ARG A 116 -2.94 11.35 -10.38
C ARG A 116 -4.32 11.26 -9.77
N TYR A 117 -4.98 12.40 -9.66
CA TYR A 117 -6.39 12.46 -9.30
C TYR A 117 -7.22 11.60 -10.25
N GLY A 118 -8.19 10.88 -9.69
CA GLY A 118 -9.17 10.11 -10.42
C GLY A 118 -8.77 8.68 -10.77
N LEU A 119 -7.53 8.26 -10.50
CA LEU A 119 -7.11 6.88 -10.71
C LEU A 119 -7.84 5.95 -9.73
N ARG A 120 -8.42 4.87 -10.26
CA ARG A 120 -8.88 3.74 -9.45
C ARG A 120 -7.70 2.82 -9.16
N VAL A 121 -7.52 2.47 -7.90
CA VAL A 121 -6.33 1.78 -7.41
C VAL A 121 -6.67 0.78 -6.31
N ASN A 122 -5.76 -0.17 -6.12
CA ASN A 122 -5.73 -1.06 -4.97
C ASN A 122 -4.48 -0.78 -4.15
N VAL A 123 -4.63 -0.60 -2.85
CA VAL A 123 -3.52 -0.44 -1.92
C VAL A 123 -3.27 -1.78 -1.26
N ILE A 124 -2.06 -2.31 -1.45
CA ILE A 124 -1.64 -3.56 -0.82
C ILE A 124 -0.50 -3.31 0.16
N GLY A 125 -0.42 -4.14 1.17
CA GLY A 125 0.71 -4.25 2.07
C GLY A 125 1.42 -5.57 1.89
N LEU A 126 2.75 -5.56 1.95
CA LEU A 126 3.62 -6.72 1.88
C LEU A 126 4.53 -6.75 3.13
N PRO A 127 4.58 -7.87 3.86
CA PRO A 127 5.37 -7.97 5.08
C PRO A 127 6.85 -7.86 4.77
N ALA A 128 7.56 -7.04 5.55
CA ALA A 128 8.99 -6.86 5.42
C ALA A 128 9.75 -8.14 5.80
N HIS A 129 10.90 -8.34 5.18
CA HIS A 129 11.84 -9.39 5.57
C HIS A 129 12.18 -9.27 7.07
N PRO A 130 12.30 -10.37 7.84
CA PRO A 130 12.51 -10.35 9.29
C PRO A 130 13.70 -9.49 9.74
N LEU A 131 14.75 -9.36 8.92
CA LEU A 131 15.89 -8.48 9.17
C LEU A 131 15.50 -7.01 9.40
N TRP A 132 14.48 -6.51 8.70
CA TRP A 132 13.97 -5.14 8.89
C TRP A 132 13.18 -4.98 10.18
N LYS A 133 12.63 -6.07 10.72
CA LYS A 133 11.87 -6.10 11.98
C LYS A 133 12.77 -6.27 13.21
N THR A 134 14.09 -6.42 13.03
CA THR A 134 15.06 -6.41 14.14
C THR A 134 15.17 -5.02 14.77
N GLU A 135 15.68 -4.91 15.99
CA GLU A 135 15.91 -3.61 16.65
C GLU A 135 16.73 -2.65 15.75
N LYS A 136 17.82 -3.15 15.16
CA LYS A 136 18.66 -2.37 14.24
C LYS A 136 17.92 -1.98 12.97
N GLY A 137 17.15 -2.89 12.38
CA GLY A 137 16.32 -2.62 11.21
C GLY A 137 15.26 -1.55 11.48
N MET A 138 14.60 -1.63 12.62
CA MET A 138 13.58 -0.67 13.05
C MET A 138 14.13 0.72 13.33
N LEU A 139 15.39 0.82 13.78
CA LEU A 139 16.06 2.11 13.97
C LEU A 139 16.35 2.85 12.65
N VAL A 140 16.45 2.13 11.52
CA VAL A 140 16.82 2.72 10.22
C VAL A 140 15.68 2.74 9.20
N GLY A 141 14.74 1.79 9.30
CA GLY A 141 13.64 1.62 8.34
C GLY A 141 12.26 1.51 9.00
N GLY A 142 12.17 1.65 10.32
CA GLY A 142 10.90 1.69 11.03
C GLY A 142 10.31 3.11 11.12
N PRO A 143 9.11 3.27 11.70
CA PRO A 143 8.38 4.55 11.70
C PRO A 143 9.19 5.72 12.29
N LYS A 144 9.92 5.46 13.39
CA LYS A 144 10.77 6.46 14.05
C LYS A 144 11.90 6.97 13.17
N ALA A 145 12.45 6.15 12.28
CA ALA A 145 13.52 6.54 11.37
C ALA A 145 13.05 7.59 10.35
N PHE A 146 11.76 7.59 10.03
CA PHE A 146 11.09 8.55 9.16
C PHE A 146 10.42 9.70 9.95
N GLY A 147 10.69 9.83 11.26
CA GLY A 147 10.10 10.88 12.09
C GLY A 147 8.63 10.68 12.45
N LEU A 148 8.10 9.46 12.31
CA LEU A 148 6.71 9.16 12.66
C LEU A 148 6.58 8.84 14.16
N GLU A 149 5.69 9.54 14.86
CA GLU A 149 5.36 9.32 16.27
C GLU A 149 4.29 8.21 16.44
N MET A 150 4.49 7.06 15.80
CA MET A 150 3.57 5.92 15.85
C MET A 150 4.32 4.59 15.95
N PRO A 151 3.70 3.54 16.53
CA PRO A 151 4.29 2.21 16.55
C PRO A 151 4.29 1.58 15.15
N PHE A 152 5.06 0.51 15.00
CA PHE A 152 4.97 -0.34 13.81
C PHE A 152 3.64 -1.09 13.79
N VAL A 153 2.95 -1.04 12.64
CA VAL A 153 1.76 -1.83 12.35
C VAL A 153 2.03 -2.68 11.12
N GLY A 154 2.16 -3.99 11.32
CA GLY A 154 2.46 -4.94 10.26
C GLY A 154 1.23 -5.51 9.58
N VAL A 155 1.42 -6.05 8.37
CA VAL A 155 0.34 -6.62 7.54
C VAL A 155 0.30 -8.14 7.53
N GLY A 156 1.30 -8.78 8.13
CA GLY A 156 1.36 -10.24 8.28
C GLY A 156 2.79 -10.77 8.49
N GLU A 157 2.92 -12.09 8.34
CA GLU A 157 4.18 -12.81 8.41
C GLU A 157 4.87 -12.88 7.05
N TYR A 158 6.19 -12.72 7.05
CA TYR A 158 6.99 -12.82 5.83
C TYR A 158 7.05 -14.27 5.35
N THR A 159 6.91 -14.46 4.03
CA THR A 159 7.13 -15.75 3.37
C THR A 159 8.23 -15.58 2.33
N GLU A 160 9.20 -16.49 2.34
CA GLU A 160 10.30 -16.46 1.38
C GLU A 160 9.75 -16.76 -0.03
N PRO A 161 9.97 -15.87 -1.00
CA PRO A 161 9.51 -16.09 -2.37
C PRO A 161 10.29 -17.24 -2.99
N ARG A 162 9.65 -17.94 -3.93
CA ARG A 162 10.31 -19.00 -4.68
C ARG A 162 11.50 -18.43 -5.47
N SER A 163 12.65 -19.09 -5.39
CA SER A 163 13.85 -18.67 -6.12
C SER A 163 13.63 -18.79 -7.62
N VAL A 164 13.92 -17.71 -8.36
CA VAL A 164 13.87 -17.71 -9.84
C VAL A 164 14.86 -18.73 -10.41
N ILE A 165 16.02 -18.92 -9.77
CA ILE A 165 16.98 -19.93 -10.20
C ILE A 165 16.35 -21.32 -10.08
N GLU A 166 15.69 -21.63 -8.97
CA GLU A 166 15.05 -22.93 -8.77
C GLU A 166 13.82 -23.14 -9.66
N GLU A 167 13.13 -22.06 -10.04
CA GLU A 167 11.97 -22.12 -10.93
C GLU A 167 12.36 -22.42 -12.39
N PHE A 168 13.51 -21.92 -12.85
CA PHE A 168 13.95 -22.01 -14.25
C PHE A 168 15.21 -22.86 -14.48
N ALA A 169 15.70 -23.61 -13.48
CA ALA A 169 16.85 -24.49 -13.60
C ALA A 169 16.58 -25.83 -14.34
N ALA A 170 15.49 -25.94 -15.09
CA ALA A 170 15.12 -27.13 -15.88
C ALA A 170 15.35 -26.94 -17.38
#